data_AF-A0A0P7ZZL2-F1
#
_entry.id   AF-A0A0P7ZZL2-F1
#
_cell.length_a   1.000
_cell.length_b   1.000
_cell.length_c   1.000
_cell.angle_alpha   90.00
_cell.angle_beta   90.00
_cell.angle_gamma   90.00
#
_symmetry.space_group_name_H-M   'P 1'
#
loop_
_entity.id
_entity.type
_entity.pdbx_description
1 polymer ?
#
loop_
_entity_poly.entity_id
_entity_poly.type
_entity_poly.pdbx_seq_one_letter_code
_entity_poly.pdbx_strand_id
1 'polypeptide(L)' 'MVVKRPELRKITPKIWELFWEEEPSSSLRNNRISLKKWLDNQHQSEIFEIRQGYQTISIVWK' A
#
# COMPACT_ATOMS: atom_id res chain seq x y z
N MET A 1 12.64 12.99 13.23
CA MET A 1 11.30 12.71 12.66
C MET A 1 10.98 11.26 12.96
N VAL A 2 9.90 10.98 13.70
CA VAL A 2 9.46 9.60 13.96
C VAL A 2 8.66 9.15 12.74
N VAL A 3 9.18 8.18 11.99
CA VAL A 3 8.46 7.58 10.86
C VAL A 3 7.38 6.67 11.44
N LYS A 4 6.11 7.11 11.41
CA LYS A 4 4.98 6.27 11.80
C LYS A 4 4.85 5.13 10.79
N ARG A 5 4.87 3.89 11.27
CA ARG A 5 4.67 2.71 10.42
C ARG A 5 3.21 2.69 9.92
N PRO A 6 2.96 2.25 8.68
CA PRO A 6 1.59 2.06 8.23
C PRO A 6 0.88 0.99 9.04
N GLU A 7 -0.41 1.18 9.21
CA GLU A 7 -1.31 0.18 9.76
C GLU A 7 -1.78 -0.75 8.63
N LEU A 8 -1.73 -2.07 8.86
CA LEU A 8 -2.31 -3.04 7.94
C LEU A 8 -3.76 -3.34 8.37
N ARG A 9 -4.69 -3.09 7.46
CA ARG A 9 -6.13 -3.30 7.63
C ARG A 9 -6.61 -4.36 6.67
N LYS A 10 -7.42 -5.30 7.15
CA LYS A 10 -8.09 -6.28 6.32
C LYS A 10 -9.50 -5.78 6.02
N ILE A 11 -9.73 -5.25 4.82
CA ILE A 11 -11.03 -4.69 4.42
C ILE A 11 -12.00 -5.81 4.09
N THR A 12 -11.55 -6.80 3.32
CA THR A 12 -12.28 -8.03 3.02
C THR A 12 -11.30 -9.21 3.00
N PRO A 13 -11.76 -10.48 2.87
CA PRO A 13 -10.85 -11.60 2.68
C PRO A 13 -9.88 -11.42 1.51
N LYS A 14 -10.29 -10.72 0.45
CA LYS A 14 -9.50 -10.50 -0.77
C LYS A 14 -8.82 -9.12 -0.84
N ILE A 15 -9.18 -8.17 0.04
CA ILE A 15 -8.69 -6.80 -0.03
C ILE A 15 -8.01 -6.44 1.28
N TRP A 16 -6.71 -6.18 1.20
CA TRP A 16 -5.89 -5.74 2.32
C TRP A 16 -5.42 -4.31 2.04
N GLU A 17 -5.34 -3.47 3.05
CA GLU A 17 -4.99 -2.06 2.90
C GLU A 17 -3.91 -1.65 3.90
N LEU A 18 -2.88 -1.00 3.38
CA LEU A 18 -1.90 -0.27 4.19
C LEU A 18 -2.35 1.18 4.27
N PHE A 19 -2.55 1.67 5.49
CA PHE A 19 -2.94 3.05 5.78
C PHE A 19 -1.83 3.77 6.55
N TRP A 20 -1.49 4.97 6.10
CA TRP A 20 -0.55 5.87 6.80
C TRP A 20 -1.33 7.00 7.46
N GLU A 21 -1.14 7.16 8.76
CA GLU A 21 -1.76 8.24 9.54
C GLU A 21 -1.11 9.61 9.30
N GLU A 22 0.03 9.67 8.59
CA GLU A 22 0.70 10.93 8.25
C GLU A 22 0.03 11.64 7.06
N GLU A 23 0.01 12.97 7.08
CA GLU A 23 -0.49 13.80 5.97
C GLU A 23 0.18 13.46 4.63
N PRO A 24 -0.52 13.61 3.49
CA PRO A 24 0.05 13.38 2.17
C PRO A 24 1.33 14.20 1.97
N SER A 25 2.45 13.50 1.77
CA SER A 25 3.75 14.13 1.55
C SER A 25 4.47 13.51 0.35
N SER A 26 5.45 14.23 -0.20
CA SER A 26 6.31 13.70 -1.27
C SER A 26 7.05 12.44 -0.84
N SER A 27 7.47 12.37 0.42
CA SER A 27 8.10 11.17 1.01
C SER A 27 7.15 9.98 1.00
N LEU A 28 5.92 10.20 1.49
CA LEU A 28 4.91 9.15 1.53
C LEU A 28 4.51 8.69 0.13
N ARG A 29 4.38 9.62 -0.83
CA ARG A 29 4.14 9.30 -2.24
C ARG A 29 5.25 8.42 -2.81
N ASN A 30 6.51 8.76 -2.57
CA ASN A 30 7.65 7.98 -3.05
C ASN A 30 7.68 6.58 -2.42
N ASN A 31 7.41 6.47 -1.12
CA ASN A 31 7.30 5.18 -0.44
C ASN A 31 6.21 4.31 -1.06
N ARG A 32 5.03 4.87 -1.35
CA ARG A 32 3.94 4.13 -2.01
C ARG A 32 4.32 3.66 -3.42
N ILE A 33 4.99 4.50 -4.21
CA ILE A 33 5.46 4.13 -5.56
C ILE A 33 6.46 2.97 -5.47
N SER A 34 7.43 3.06 -4.57
CA SER A 34 8.43 2.01 -4.36
C SER A 34 7.80 0.71 -3.88
N LEU A 35 6.85 0.79 -2.94
CA LEU A 35 6.15 -0.39 -2.42
C LEU A 35 5.31 -1.07 -3.50
N LYS A 36 4.60 -0.29 -4.32
CA LYS A 36 3.86 -0.83 -5.47
C LYS A 36 4.79 -1.60 -6.42
N LYS A 37 5.91 -1.00 -6.81
CA LYS A 37 6.90 -1.66 -7.69
C LYS A 37 7.43 -2.95 -7.06
N TRP A 38 7.69 -2.95 -5.76
CA TRP A 38 8.14 -4.15 -5.05
C TRP A 38 7.07 -5.25 -5.04
N LEU A 39 5.81 -4.91 -4.75
CA LEU A 39 4.67 -5.83 -4.80
C LEU A 39 4.44 -6.39 -6.21
N ASP A 40 4.46 -5.52 -7.23
CA ASP A 40 4.34 -5.93 -8.63
C ASP A 40 5.46 -6.90 -9.03
N ASN A 41 6.69 -6.70 -8.54
CA ASN A 41 7.82 -7.58 -8.89
C ASN A 41 7.79 -8.94 -8.17
N GLN A 42 7.34 -8.99 -6.91
CA GLN A 42 7.43 -10.21 -6.08
C GLN A 42 6.15 -11.05 -6.13
N HIS A 43 4.98 -10.42 -6.30
CA HIS A 43 3.68 -11.06 -6.09
C HIS A 43 2.71 -10.88 -7.27
N GLN A 44 3.21 -10.59 -8.48
CA GLN A 44 2.37 -10.36 -9.68
C GLN A 44 1.38 -11.49 -9.97
N SER A 45 1.77 -12.73 -9.68
CA SER A 45 0.94 -13.92 -9.91
C SER A 45 -0.24 -14.02 -8.94
N GLU A 46 -0.13 -13.46 -7.74
CA GLU A 46 -1.11 -13.56 -6.64
C GLU A 46 -2.01 -12.32 -6.56
N ILE A 47 -1.51 -11.17 -7.02
CA ILE A 47 -2.20 -9.89 -6.98
C ILE A 47 -3.08 -9.75 -8.23
N PHE A 48 -4.35 -9.41 -8.01
CA PHE A 48 -5.29 -9.03 -9.06
C PHE A 48 -5.08 -7.57 -9.46
N GLU A 49 -5.02 -6.66 -8.48
CA GLU A 49 -4.74 -5.24 -8.70
C GLU A 49 -4.18 -4.55 -7.44
N ILE A 50 -3.50 -3.41 -7.64
CA ILE A 50 -3.07 -2.51 -6.56
C ILE A 50 -3.69 -1.13 -6.78
N ARG A 51 -4.44 -0.66 -5.79
CA ARG A 51 -5.09 0.66 -5.78
C ARG A 51 -4.31 1.61 -4.89
N GLN A 52 -4.01 2.82 -5.38
CA GLN A 52 -3.25 3.82 -4.62
C GLN A 52 -4.13 5.01 -4.26
N GLY A 53 -4.18 5.35 -2.97
CA GLY A 53 -4.76 6.60 -2.47
C GLY A 53 -3.69 7.61 -2.03
N TYR A 54 -4.13 8.70 -1.40
CA TYR A 54 -3.25 9.74 -0.87
C TYR A 54 -2.49 9.33 0.38
N GLN A 55 -3.07 8.42 1.18
CA GLN A 55 -2.52 7.88 2.42
C GLN A 55 -2.65 6.36 2.49
N THR A 56 -3.03 5.71 1.38
CA THR A 56 -3.32 4.29 1.35
C THR A 56 -2.71 3.57 0.16
N ILE A 57 -2.44 2.28 0.35
CA ILE A 57 -2.26 1.29 -0.72
C ILE A 57 -3.19 0.12 -0.40
N SER A 58 -4.10 -0.19 -1.32
CA SER A 58 -4.97 -1.35 -1.21
C SER A 58 -4.50 -2.42 -2.19
N ILE A 59 -4.32 -3.63 -1.70
CA ILE A 59 -3.88 -4.81 -2.45
C ILE A 59 -5.08 -5.73 -2.58
N VAL A 60 -5.44 -6.04 -3.82
CA VAL A 60 -6.53 -6.97 -4.13
C VAL A 60 -5.89 -8.27 -4.61
N TRP A 61 -6.13 -9.34 -3.85
CA TRP A 61 -5.63 -10.68 -4.13
C TRP A 61 -6.60 -11.43 -5.05
N LYS A 62 -6.08 -12.38 -5.85
CA LYS A 62 -6.88 -13.25 -6.72
C LYS A 62 -7.80 -14.18 -5.91
#